data_AF-A0A3B9C308-F1
#
_entry.id   AF-A0A3B9C308-F1
#
_cell.length_a   1.000
_cell.length_b   1.000
_cell.length_c   1.000
_cell.angle_alpha   90.00
_cell.angle_beta   90.00
_cell.angle_gamma   90.00
#
_symmetry.space_group_name_H-M   'P 1'
#
loop_
_entity.id
_entity.type
_entity.pdbx_description
1 polymer ?
#
loop_
_entity_poly.entity_id
_entity_poly.type
_entity_poly.pdbx_seq_one_letter_code
_entity_poly.pdbx_strand_id
1 'polypeptide(L)'
;IGPDKSDVWSVEDLAKEAISVAGKGRLRIEQNPDAPHEAALLMLDNQKIKDKLNWKPRMNAREAIGASILWYLEEEDASARCLKQIKTFFDHEIQEAEHD
;
A
#
# COMPACT_ATOMS: atom_id res chain seq x y z
N ILE A 1 4.68 9.67 -3.95
CA ILE A 1 6.16 9.58 -4.01
C ILE A 1 6.52 8.15 -3.73
N GLY A 2 7.51 7.61 -4.43
CA GLY A 2 7.84 6.18 -4.34
C GLY A 2 8.08 5.73 -2.90
N PRO A 3 7.75 4.47 -2.57
CA PRO A 3 7.96 3.92 -1.24
C PRO A 3 9.44 3.92 -0.89
N ASP A 4 9.72 3.80 0.40
CA ASP A 4 11.10 3.59 0.85
C ASP A 4 11.62 2.25 0.36
N LYS A 5 12.94 2.15 0.17
CA LYS A 5 13.57 0.90 -0.28
C LYS A 5 13.23 -0.28 0.63
N SER A 6 13.07 -0.02 1.93
CA SER A 6 12.69 -1.00 2.94
C SER A 6 11.22 -1.43 2.85
N ASP A 7 10.39 -0.71 2.10
CA ASP A 7 8.96 -0.95 1.95
C ASP A 7 8.59 -1.42 0.53
N VAL A 8 9.60 -1.84 -0.24
CA VAL A 8 9.40 -2.50 -1.55
C VAL A 8 9.04 -3.95 -1.32
N TRP A 9 7.95 -4.40 -1.96
CA TRP A 9 7.47 -5.78 -1.89
C TRP A 9 7.55 -6.47 -3.25
N SER A 10 7.79 -7.77 -3.24
CA SER A 10 7.58 -8.59 -4.43
C SER A 10 6.08 -8.70 -4.73
N VAL A 11 5.73 -8.93 -5.99
CA VAL A 11 4.33 -9.19 -6.40
C VAL A 11 3.77 -10.41 -5.66
N GLU A 12 4.61 -11.41 -5.41
CA GLU A 12 4.22 -12.63 -4.69
C GLU A 12 3.87 -12.35 -3.22
N ASP A 13 4.70 -11.57 -2.51
CA ASP A 13 4.46 -11.24 -1.10
C ASP A 13 3.22 -10.35 -0.95
N LEU A 14 3.03 -9.40 -1.87
CA LEU A 14 1.83 -8.57 -1.93
C LEU A 14 0.58 -9.44 -2.10
N ALA A 15 0.60 -10.40 -3.02
CA ALA A 15 -0.52 -11.30 -3.27
C ALA A 15 -0.82 -12.20 -2.05
N LYS A 16 0.21 -12.68 -1.34
CA LYS A 16 0.04 -13.45 -0.10
C LYS A 16 -0.58 -12.61 1.01
N GLU A 17 -0.11 -11.38 1.22
CA GLU A 17 -0.69 -10.47 2.22
C GLU A 17 -2.14 -10.14 1.88
N ALA A 18 -2.45 -9.89 0.60
CA ALA A 18 -3.81 -9.63 0.14
C ALA A 18 -4.77 -10.81 0.44
N ILE A 19 -4.34 -12.05 0.18
CA ILE A 19 -5.14 -13.25 0.50
C ILE A 19 -5.32 -13.40 2.01
N SER A 20 -4.27 -13.12 2.79
CA SER A 20 -4.31 -13.14 4.25
C SER A 20 -5.36 -12.16 4.79
N VAL A 21 -5.37 -10.92 4.29
CA VAL A 21 -6.36 -9.90 4.67
C VAL A 21 -7.77 -10.29 4.23
N ALA A 22 -7.93 -10.85 3.03
CA ALA A 22 -9.22 -11.29 2.53
C ALA A 22 -9.79 -12.50 3.29
N GLY A 23 -8.97 -13.22 4.06
CA GLY A 23 -9.33 -14.43 4.81
C GLY A 23 -9.64 -15.65 3.94
N LYS A 24 -9.61 -15.50 2.61
CA LYS A 24 -9.84 -16.58 1.65
C LYS A 24 -9.18 -16.25 0.31
N GLY A 25 -8.71 -17.28 -0.38
CA GLY A 25 -8.09 -17.16 -1.70
C GLY A 25 -7.05 -18.24 -1.91
N ARG A 26 -6.58 -18.38 -3.15
CA ARG A 26 -5.45 -19.25 -3.49
C ARG A 26 -4.56 -18.53 -4.48
N LEU A 27 -3.26 -18.60 -4.25
CA LEU A 27 -2.25 -18.13 -5.19
C LEU A 27 -1.77 -19.31 -6.03
N ARG A 28 -1.81 -19.15 -7.35
CA ARG A 28 -1.19 -20.08 -8.30
C ARG A 28 -0.11 -19.31 -9.06
N ILE A 29 1.11 -19.81 -9.01
CA ILE A 29 2.24 -19.23 -9.74
C ILE A 29 2.38 -19.98 -11.06
N GLU A 30 2.31 -19.26 -12.16
CA GLU A 30 2.52 -19.78 -13.51
C GLU A 30 3.68 -19.00 -14.14
N GLN A 31 4.71 -19.69 -14.63
CA GLN A 31 5.82 -19.07 -15.32
C GLN A 31 5.68 -19.33 -16.82
N ASN A 32 5.79 -18.27 -17.62
CA ASN A 32 5.91 -18.37 -19.07
C ASN A 32 7.39 -18.23 -19.46
N PRO A 33 8.06 -19.29 -19.94
CA PRO A 33 9.46 -19.21 -20.36
C PRO A 33 9.69 -18.28 -21.55
N ASP A 34 8.65 -18.00 -22.34
CA ASP A 34 8.70 -17.11 -23.51
C ASP A 34 8.25 -15.67 -23.16
N ALA A 35 8.12 -15.34 -21.86
CA ALA A 35 7.77 -13.99 -21.44
C ALA A 35 8.86 -12.98 -21.86
N PRO A 36 8.48 -11.79 -22.38
CA PRO A 36 9.45 -10.74 -22.69
C PRO A 36 10.20 -10.31 -21.43
N HIS A 37 11.46 -9.90 -21.59
CA HIS A 37 12.23 -9.34 -20.48
C HIS A 37 11.63 -8.02 -20.00
N GLU A 38 11.04 -8.01 -18.80
CA GLU A 38 10.53 -6.81 -18.15
C GLU A 38 11.63 -6.11 -17.32
N ALA A 39 11.50 -4.80 -17.15
CA ALA A 39 12.36 -4.04 -16.23
C ALA A 39 12.08 -4.48 -14.78
N ALA A 40 13.11 -4.93 -14.07
CA ALA A 40 12.94 -5.58 -12.77
C ALA A 40 12.31 -4.68 -11.69
N LEU A 41 12.74 -3.42 -11.59
CA LEU A 41 12.19 -2.46 -10.63
C LEU A 41 12.54 -1.03 -11.06
N LEU A 42 11.53 -0.21 -11.30
CA LEU A 42 11.69 1.23 -11.42
C LEU A 42 11.34 1.89 -10.08
N MET A 43 12.27 2.66 -9.51
CA MET A 43 12.08 3.31 -8.22
C MET A 43 12.67 4.72 -8.24
N LEU A 44 12.00 5.66 -7.57
CA LEU A 44 12.42 7.04 -7.43
C LEU A 44 13.16 7.25 -6.11
N ASP A 45 14.19 8.10 -6.11
CA ASP A 45 14.76 8.64 -4.88
C ASP A 45 13.81 9.68 -4.29
N ASN A 46 13.37 9.47 -3.05
CA ASN A 46 12.46 10.34 -2.32
C ASN A 46 13.14 11.20 -1.25
N GLN A 47 14.47 11.14 -1.11
CA GLN A 47 15.20 11.83 -0.05
C GLN A 47 14.98 13.35 -0.09
N LYS A 48 14.92 13.94 -1.30
CA LYS A 48 14.72 15.38 -1.47
C LYS A 48 13.42 15.89 -0.83
N ILE A 49 12.32 15.16 -0.92
CA ILE A 49 11.06 15.64 -0.31
C ILE A 49 11.07 15.48 1.20
N LYS A 50 11.70 14.42 1.71
CA LYS A 50 11.87 14.18 3.14
C LYS A 50 12.68 15.31 3.76
N ASP A 51 13.81 15.66 3.14
CA ASP A 51 14.69 16.71 3.64
C ASP A 51 14.06 18.11 3.57
N LYS A 52 13.26 18.38 2.54
CA LYS A 52 12.74 19.74 2.28
C LYS A 52 11.39 20.02 2.91
N LEU A 53 10.53 19.01 3.04
CA LEU A 53 9.16 19.17 3.51
C LEU A 53 8.87 18.38 4.79
N ASN A 54 9.86 17.67 5.34
CA ASN A 54 9.65 16.70 6.42
C ASN A 54 8.55 15.68 6.10
N TRP A 55 8.39 15.37 4.80
CA TRP A 55 7.34 14.49 4.33
C TRP A 55 7.68 13.04 4.69
N LYS A 56 6.73 12.33 5.32
CA LYS A 56 6.81 10.89 5.58
C LYS A 56 5.56 10.18 5.05
N PRO A 57 5.67 8.96 4.51
CA PRO A 57 4.51 8.14 4.20
C PRO A 57 3.73 7.84 5.49
N ARG A 58 2.39 7.82 5.41
CA ARG A 58 1.51 7.52 6.54
C ARG A 58 1.15 6.05 6.69
N MET A 59 1.39 5.29 5.62
CA MET A 59 1.14 3.86 5.56
C MET A 59 2.39 3.20 5.00
N ASN A 60 2.79 2.09 5.60
CA ASN A 60 3.67 1.13 4.95
C ASN A 60 2.88 0.27 3.95
N ALA A 61 3.58 -0.53 3.14
CA ALA A 61 2.98 -1.35 2.11
C ALA A 61 1.93 -2.34 2.67
N ARG A 62 2.19 -2.97 3.83
CA ARG A 62 1.23 -3.87 4.47
C ARG A 62 -0.08 -3.15 4.83
N GLU A 63 0.01 -1.98 5.44
CA GLU A 63 -1.17 -1.17 5.80
C GLU A 63 -1.96 -0.75 4.54
N ALA A 64 -1.25 -0.31 3.50
CA ALA A 64 -1.87 0.08 2.23
C ALA A 64 -2.55 -1.10 1.51
N ILE A 65 -1.93 -2.28 1.50
CA ILE A 65 -2.53 -3.52 0.97
C ILE A 65 -3.80 -3.86 1.76
N GLY A 66 -3.71 -3.85 3.09
CA GLY A 66 -4.84 -4.13 3.97
C GLY A 66 -6.01 -3.18 3.72
N ALA A 67 -5.75 -1.87 3.72
CA ALA A 67 -6.76 -0.85 3.45
C ALA A 67 -7.42 -1.02 2.08
N SER A 68 -6.63 -1.40 1.06
CA SER A 68 -7.13 -1.64 -0.30
C SER A 68 -8.05 -2.85 -0.36
N ILE A 69 -7.62 -4.00 0.18
CA ILE A 69 -8.42 -5.22 0.16
C ILE A 69 -9.70 -5.08 0.97
N LEU A 70 -9.63 -4.47 2.16
CA LEU A 70 -10.82 -4.21 2.98
C LEU A 70 -11.81 -3.29 2.25
N TRP A 71 -11.33 -2.26 1.55
CA TRP A 71 -12.20 -1.41 0.74
C TRP A 71 -12.95 -2.20 -0.32
N TYR A 72 -12.29 -3.12 -1.03
CA TYR A 72 -12.93 -3.97 -2.05
C TYR A 72 -13.94 -4.97 -1.48
N LEU A 73 -13.77 -5.38 -0.22
CA LEU A 73 -14.66 -6.34 0.46
C LEU A 73 -15.84 -5.68 1.18
N GLU A 74 -15.79 -4.37 1.41
CA GLU A 74 -16.91 -3.63 1.97
C GLU A 74 -18.04 -3.48 0.93
N GLU A 75 -19.28 -3.73 1.36
CA GLU A 75 -20.50 -3.64 0.53
C GLU A 75 -21.15 -2.24 0.58
N GLU A 76 -20.58 -1.31 1.35
CA GLU A 76 -21.09 0.06 1.47
C GLU A 76 -20.96 0.83 0.14
N ASP A 77 -21.73 1.92 0.01
CA ASP A 77 -21.62 2.83 -1.13
C ASP A 77 -20.18 3.31 -1.33
N ALA A 78 -19.73 3.34 -2.58
CA ALA A 78 -18.36 3.70 -2.92
C ALA A 78 -18.00 5.12 -2.43
N SER A 79 -18.94 6.07 -2.49
CA SER A 79 -18.71 7.45 -2.03
C SER A 79 -18.50 7.49 -0.52
N ALA A 80 -19.30 6.73 0.24
CA ALA A 80 -19.16 6.63 1.69
C ALA A 80 -17.80 6.03 2.08
N ARG A 81 -17.39 4.94 1.43
CA ARG A 81 -16.07 4.30 1.67
C ARG A 81 -14.90 5.22 1.34
N CYS A 82 -14.98 5.96 0.22
CA CYS A 82 -13.97 6.94 -0.14
C CYS A 82 -13.83 8.05 0.91
N LEU A 83 -14.96 8.61 1.38
CA LEU A 83 -14.95 9.64 2.43
C LEU A 83 -14.37 9.10 3.74
N LYS A 84 -14.72 7.86 4.12
CA LYS A 84 -14.16 7.17 5.29
C LYS A 84 -12.64 7.02 5.17
N GLN A 85 -12.12 6.52 4.04
CA GLN A 85 -10.67 6.36 3.84
C GLN A 85 -9.92 7.70 3.82
N ILE A 86 -10.46 8.73 3.17
CA ILE A 86 -9.90 10.09 3.20
C ILE A 86 -9.81 10.57 4.64
N LYS A 87 -10.89 10.44 5.42
CA LYS A 87 -10.91 10.82 6.83
C LYS A 87 -9.87 10.06 7.63
N THR A 88 -9.78 8.73 7.49
CA THR A 88 -8.76 7.91 8.17
C THR A 88 -7.35 8.39 7.86
N PHE A 89 -7.03 8.71 6.60
CA PHE A 89 -5.71 9.18 6.21
C PHE A 89 -5.32 10.51 6.90
N PHE A 90 -6.27 11.44 7.03
CA PHE A 90 -6.04 12.73 7.68
C PHE A 90 -6.15 12.66 9.21
N ASP A 91 -7.01 11.81 9.77
CA ASP A 91 -7.18 11.63 11.23
C ASP A 91 -5.91 11.09 11.89
N HIS A 92 -5.07 10.34 11.15
CA HIS A 92 -3.72 9.96 11.60
C HIS A 92 -2.82 11.17 11.96
N GLU A 93 -3.17 12.42 11.62
CA GLU A 93 -2.49 13.64 12.14
C GLU A 93 -2.79 13.95 13.59
N ILE A 94 -3.99 13.61 14.09
CA ILE A 94 -4.48 14.15 15.36
C ILE A 94 -3.87 13.41 16.55
N GLN A 95 -3.52 12.13 16.39
CA GLN A 95 -2.93 11.34 17.48
C GLN A 95 -1.42 11.54 17.67
N GLU A 96 -0.66 11.88 16.62
CA GLU A 96 0.77 12.20 16.76
C GLU A 96 0.99 13.60 17.35
N ALA A 97 0.08 14.55 17.11
CA ALA A 97 0.16 15.92 17.64
C ALA A 97 -0.23 16.05 19.12
N GLU A 98 -0.82 15.02 19.73
CA GLU A 98 -1.20 14.99 21.16
C GLU A 98 -0.14 14.33 22.06
N HIS A 99 1.00 13.89 21.50
CA HIS A 99 2.07 13.22 22.25
C HIS A 99 3.43 13.95 22.24
N ASP A 100 3.46 15.21 21.81
CA ASP A 100 4.60 16.14 21.92
C ASP A 100 4.38 17.22 22.99
#